data_AF-R6LNR4-F1
#
_entry.id   AF-R6LNR4-F1
#
_cell.length_a   1.000
_cell.length_b   1.000
_cell.length_c   1.000
_cell.angle_alpha   90.00
_cell.angle_beta   90.00
_cell.angle_gamma   90.00
#
_symmetry.space_group_name_H-M   'P 1'
#
loop_
_entity.id
_entity.type
_entity.pdbx_description
1 polymer ?
#
loop_
_entity_poly.entity_id
_entity_poly.type
_entity_poly.pdbx_seq_one_letter_code
_entity_poly.pdbx_strand_id
1 'polypeptide(L)'
;MILVPGGRKCYCGKSGCADAYCAASVLTQDNRQSLDAFMEKIESGDEKTLQSWNEYLDHLAVLISNLRMAYDMDIILGGDVGGVLSDYMIPLGEKVMAYNGFEHDVSYLKNCSYKKEASAVGAAKYFFTKHMGEL
;
A
#
# COMPACT_ATOMS: atom_id res chain seq x y z
N MET A 1 -11.57 1.15 5.86
CA MET A 1 -11.73 2.20 6.89
C MET A 1 -11.87 3.58 6.25
N ILE A 2 -12.43 4.56 6.96
CA ILE A 2 -12.41 5.97 6.52
C ILE A 2 -11.04 6.56 6.87
N LEU A 3 -10.35 7.08 5.86
CA LEU A 3 -9.06 7.75 5.96
C LEU A 3 -9.22 9.27 5.98
N VAL A 4 -10.11 9.81 5.13
CA VAL A 4 -10.36 11.26 5.00
C VAL A 4 -11.86 11.53 5.12
N PRO A 5 -12.39 11.88 6.31
CA PRO A 5 -13.82 12.15 6.50
C PRO A 5 -14.36 13.17 5.48
N GLY A 6 -15.48 12.84 4.84
CA GLY A 6 -16.07 13.69 3.79
C GLY A 6 -15.29 13.76 2.47
N GLY A 7 -14.23 12.95 2.34
CA GLY A 7 -13.35 12.95 1.16
C GLY A 7 -13.92 12.27 -0.09
N ARG A 8 -13.01 11.77 -0.94
CA ARG A 8 -13.31 11.16 -2.24
C ARG A 8 -14.38 10.07 -2.13
N LYS A 9 -15.28 9.99 -3.12
CA LYS A 9 -16.26 8.91 -3.21
C LYS A 9 -15.56 7.57 -3.46
N CYS A 10 -15.93 6.55 -2.70
CA CYS A 10 -15.46 5.18 -2.88
C CYS A 10 -16.58 4.34 -3.50
N TYR A 11 -16.22 3.32 -4.27
CA TYR A 11 -17.15 2.40 -4.91
C TYR A 11 -18.10 1.70 -3.92
N CYS A 12 -17.71 1.57 -2.65
CA CYS A 12 -18.57 1.01 -1.60
C CYS A 12 -19.72 1.93 -1.16
N GLY A 13 -19.85 3.13 -1.76
CA GLY A 13 -20.90 4.12 -1.48
C GLY A 13 -20.55 5.16 -0.41
N LYS A 14 -19.48 4.92 0.38
CA LYS A 14 -18.98 5.85 1.39
C LYS A 14 -18.08 6.94 0.78
N SER A 15 -17.81 7.98 1.56
CA SER A 15 -16.87 9.05 1.23
C SER A 15 -15.67 9.00 2.18
N GLY A 16 -14.46 9.02 1.63
CA GLY A 16 -13.23 9.07 2.42
C GLY A 16 -12.56 7.73 2.70
N CYS A 17 -12.98 6.63 2.05
CA CYS A 17 -12.34 5.33 2.30
C CYS A 17 -10.89 5.32 1.87
N ALA A 18 -10.03 4.61 2.62
CA ALA A 18 -8.62 4.46 2.29
C ALA A 18 -8.38 3.99 0.83
N ASP A 19 -9.25 3.11 0.34
CA ASP A 19 -9.21 2.62 -1.05
C ASP A 19 -9.26 3.74 -2.11
N ALA A 20 -10.03 4.81 -1.87
CA ALA A 20 -10.14 5.95 -2.79
C ALA A 20 -8.84 6.80 -2.89
N TYR A 21 -7.83 6.48 -2.09
CA TYR A 21 -6.55 7.17 -2.01
C TYR A 21 -5.35 6.22 -2.20
N CYS A 22 -5.47 4.97 -1.75
CA CYS A 22 -4.36 4.01 -1.70
C CYS A 22 -4.57 2.80 -2.61
N ALA A 23 -5.61 2.76 -3.45
CA ALA A 23 -5.73 1.71 -4.46
C ALA A 23 -4.79 1.96 -5.65
N ALA A 24 -4.39 0.88 -6.33
CA ALA A 24 -3.60 0.99 -7.56
C ALA A 24 -4.28 1.84 -8.63
N SER A 25 -5.62 1.80 -8.70
CA SER A 25 -6.43 2.60 -9.63
C SER A 25 -6.24 4.11 -9.47
N VAL A 26 -5.84 4.58 -8.28
CA VAL A 26 -5.53 5.99 -8.03
C VAL A 26 -4.30 6.43 -8.83
N LEU A 27 -3.31 5.54 -9.00
CA LEU A 27 -2.10 5.79 -9.78
C LEU A 27 -2.31 5.53 -11.28
N THR A 28 -3.08 4.49 -11.61
CA THR A 28 -3.35 4.09 -13.00
C THR A 28 -4.49 4.86 -13.66
N GLN A 29 -5.11 5.79 -12.94
CA GLN A 29 -6.30 6.55 -13.37
C GLN A 29 -7.42 5.63 -13.86
N ASP A 30 -7.83 4.68 -13.02
CA ASP A 30 -8.81 3.65 -13.35
C ASP A 30 -8.42 2.82 -14.59
N ASN A 31 -7.18 2.33 -14.61
CA ASN A 31 -6.60 1.49 -15.68
C ASN A 31 -6.45 2.18 -17.05
N ARG A 32 -6.40 3.52 -17.10
CA ARG A 32 -6.04 4.26 -18.32
C ARG A 32 -4.58 4.12 -18.70
N GLN A 33 -3.73 3.77 -17.74
CA GLN A 33 -2.33 3.40 -17.94
C GLN A 33 -1.97 2.18 -17.09
N SER A 34 -0.89 1.47 -17.42
CA SER A 34 -0.36 0.43 -16.54
C SER A 34 0.38 1.06 -15.35
N LEU A 35 0.56 0.29 -14.28
CA LEU A 35 1.42 0.70 -13.18
C LEU A 35 2.87 0.89 -13.66
N ASP A 36 3.37 0.01 -14.52
CA ASP A 36 4.70 0.12 -15.10
C ASP A 36 4.90 1.45 -15.84
N ALA A 37 3.93 1.86 -16.68
CA ALA A 37 3.98 3.14 -17.39
C ALA A 37 3.88 4.36 -16.44
N PHE A 38 3.22 4.20 -15.28
CA PHE A 38 3.25 5.21 -14.22
C PHE A 38 4.64 5.31 -13.60
N MET A 39 5.28 4.17 -13.30
CA MET A 39 6.63 4.15 -12.71
C MET A 39 7.70 4.71 -13.67
N GLU A 40 7.61 4.44 -14.97
CA GLU A 40 8.50 5.05 -15.97
C GLU A 40 8.45 6.59 -15.94
N LYS A 41 7.27 7.18 -15.69
CA LYS A 41 7.11 8.64 -15.56
C LYS A 41 7.71 9.19 -14.26
N ILE A 42 7.69 8.40 -13.19
CA ILE A 42 8.39 8.74 -11.94
C ILE A 42 9.90 8.79 -12.20
N GLU A 43 10.45 7.78 -12.88
CA GLU A 43 11.86 7.72 -13.24
C GLU A 43 12.28 8.85 -14.19
N SER A 44 11.40 9.26 -15.11
CA SER A 44 11.66 10.39 -16.00
C SER A 44 11.56 11.76 -15.33
N GLY A 45 11.18 11.81 -14.04
CA GLY A 45 11.05 13.07 -13.29
C GLY A 45 9.82 13.90 -13.66
N ASP A 46 8.74 13.28 -14.17
CA ASP A 46 7.51 14.02 -14.47
C ASP A 46 6.90 14.59 -13.19
N GLU A 47 6.87 15.92 -13.07
CA GLU A 47 6.47 16.62 -11.85
C GLU A 47 5.05 16.27 -11.38
N LYS A 48 4.10 16.12 -12.31
CA LYS A 48 2.70 15.79 -11.98
C LYS A 48 2.57 14.37 -11.44
N THR A 49 3.29 13.44 -12.04
CA THR A 49 3.33 12.04 -11.62
C THR A 49 4.01 11.92 -10.25
N LEU A 50 5.13 12.63 -10.04
CA LEU A 50 5.81 12.71 -8.74
C LEU A 50 4.93 13.31 -7.64
N GLN A 51 4.14 14.35 -7.96
CA GLN A 51 3.17 14.91 -7.03
C GLN A 51 2.10 13.88 -6.64
N SER A 52 1.55 13.17 -7.63
CA SER A 52 0.52 12.14 -7.41
C SER A 52 1.06 10.97 -6.58
N TRP A 53 2.32 10.58 -6.82
CA TRP A 53 3.00 9.55 -6.03
C TRP A 53 3.24 9.98 -4.58
N ASN A 54 3.68 11.22 -4.36
CA ASN A 54 3.84 11.75 -3.02
C ASN A 54 2.52 11.83 -2.25
N GLU A 55 1.44 12.29 -2.87
CA GLU A 55 0.10 12.30 -2.26
C GLU A 55 -0.37 10.88 -1.91
N TYR A 56 -0.11 9.91 -2.78
CA TYR A 56 -0.38 8.50 -2.51
C TYR A 56 0.39 7.99 -1.29
N LEU A 57 1.70 8.27 -1.20
CA LEU A 57 2.53 7.87 -0.07
C LEU A 57 2.12 8.56 1.24
N ASP A 58 1.68 9.83 1.18
CA ASP A 58 1.17 10.55 2.35
C ASP A 58 -0.08 9.88 2.90
N HIS A 59 -1.04 9.54 2.04
CA HIS A 59 -2.24 8.81 2.45
C HIS A 59 -1.93 7.40 2.95
N LEU A 60 -0.99 6.71 2.30
CA LEU A 60 -0.55 5.38 2.72
C LEU A 60 0.11 5.44 4.11
N ALA A 61 0.92 6.46 4.39
CA ALA A 61 1.54 6.66 5.69
C ALA A 61 0.51 6.83 6.82
N VAL A 62 -0.54 7.64 6.56
CA VAL A 62 -1.67 7.80 7.50
C VAL A 62 -2.39 6.46 7.73
N LEU A 63 -2.62 5.69 6.66
CA LEU A 63 -3.26 4.38 6.76
C LEU A 63 -2.43 3.41 7.61
N ILE A 64 -1.12 3.32 7.33
CA ILE A 64 -0.18 2.45 8.05
C ILE A 64 -0.16 2.82 9.53
N SER A 65 0.01 4.11 9.86
CA SER A 65 0.06 4.56 11.25
C SER A 65 -1.24 4.27 11.98
N ASN A 66 -2.40 4.51 11.36
CA ASN A 66 -3.69 4.20 11.98
C ASN A 66 -3.87 2.70 12.25
N LEU A 67 -3.44 1.83 11.33
CA LEU A 67 -3.50 0.38 11.53
C LEU A 67 -2.53 -0.08 12.63
N ARG A 68 -1.31 0.46 12.66
CA ARG A 68 -0.32 0.20 13.71
C ARG A 68 -0.86 0.58 15.08
N MET A 69 -1.46 1.78 15.21
CA MET A 69 -2.02 2.26 16.48
C MET A 69 -3.28 1.49 16.91
N ALA A 70 -4.07 0.99 15.96
CA ALA A 70 -5.29 0.24 16.28
C ALA A 70 -5.02 -1.22 16.67
N TYR A 71 -4.01 -1.85 16.09
CA TYR A 71 -3.81 -3.30 16.19
C TYR A 71 -2.45 -3.74 16.75
N ASP A 72 -1.49 -2.82 16.93
CA ASP A 72 -0.13 -3.11 17.41
C ASP A 72 0.52 -4.31 16.71
N MET A 73 0.49 -4.32 15.38
CA MET A 73 0.95 -5.45 14.56
C MET A 73 1.96 -5.04 13.50
N ASP A 74 2.72 -6.02 13.02
CA ASP A 74 3.50 -5.93 11.80
C ASP A 74 2.58 -5.68 10.60
N ILE A 75 3.01 -4.79 9.70
CA ILE A 75 2.26 -4.43 8.49
C ILE A 75 3.07 -4.86 7.29
N ILE A 76 2.49 -5.73 6.46
CA ILE A 76 3.07 -6.16 5.19
C ILE A 76 2.36 -5.44 4.05
N LEU A 77 3.11 -4.65 3.29
CA LEU A 77 2.62 -4.00 2.07
C LEU A 77 2.70 -4.97 0.90
N GLY A 78 1.56 -5.25 0.27
CA GLY A 78 1.45 -6.18 -0.85
C GLY A 78 0.66 -5.61 -2.02
N GLY A 79 0.21 -6.50 -2.91
CA GLY A 79 -0.45 -6.13 -4.15
C GLY A 79 0.51 -5.55 -5.19
N ASP A 80 -0.02 -5.14 -6.34
CA ASP A 80 0.78 -4.65 -7.47
C ASP A 80 1.67 -3.47 -7.07
N VAL A 81 1.14 -2.54 -6.27
CA VAL A 81 1.89 -1.38 -5.76
C VAL A 81 2.95 -1.81 -4.73
N GLY A 82 2.68 -2.81 -3.88
CA GLY A 82 3.69 -3.40 -2.99
C GLY A 82 4.91 -3.94 -3.74
N GLY A 83 4.70 -4.48 -4.95
CA GLY A 83 5.77 -4.95 -5.82
C GLY A 83 6.79 -3.89 -6.23
N VAL A 84 6.37 -2.63 -6.33
CA VAL A 84 7.22 -1.47 -6.70
C VAL A 84 7.64 -0.62 -5.49
N LEU A 85 6.92 -0.72 -4.36
CA LEU A 85 7.23 0.02 -3.14
C LEU A 85 8.57 -0.36 -2.48
N SER A 86 9.20 -1.48 -2.88
CA SER A 86 10.50 -1.90 -2.32
C SER A 86 11.53 -0.79 -2.35
N ASP A 87 11.52 0.02 -3.41
CA ASP A 87 12.52 1.05 -3.66
C ASP A 87 12.17 2.38 -2.97
N TYR A 88 10.97 2.44 -2.35
CA TYR A 88 10.42 3.61 -1.68
C TYR A 88 10.14 3.38 -0.20
N MET A 89 10.59 2.27 0.37
CA MET A 89 10.36 1.94 1.80
C MET A 89 10.97 2.97 2.75
N ILE A 90 12.13 3.54 2.40
CA ILE A 90 12.77 4.60 3.21
C ILE A 90 11.90 5.88 3.19
N PRO A 91 11.59 6.50 2.03
CA PRO A 91 10.69 7.66 1.97
C PRO A 91 9.32 7.43 2.62
N LEU A 92 8.75 6.23 2.46
CA LEU A 92 7.48 5.88 3.09
C LEU A 92 7.61 5.81 4.60
N GLY A 93 8.67 5.18 5.11
CA GLY A 93 8.98 5.13 6.54
C GLY A 93 9.13 6.52 7.16
N GLU A 94 9.81 7.44 6.46
CA GLU A 94 9.94 8.84 6.89
C GLU A 94 8.58 9.53 7.03
N LYS A 95 7.68 9.33 6.05
CA LYS A 95 6.30 9.87 6.11
C LYS A 95 5.50 9.26 7.25
N VAL A 96 5.64 7.95 7.50
CA VAL A 96 4.99 7.26 8.62
C VAL A 96 5.47 7.83 9.96
N MET A 97 6.78 8.01 10.14
CA MET A 97 7.34 8.61 11.36
C MET A 97 6.91 10.07 11.53
N ALA A 98 6.89 10.85 10.45
CA ALA A 98 6.46 12.26 10.51
C ALA A 98 4.99 12.40 10.92
N TYR A 99 4.14 11.45 10.52
CA TYR A 99 2.73 11.41 10.93
C TYR A 99 2.54 10.84 12.33
N ASN A 100 3.31 9.80 12.69
CA ASN A 100 3.19 9.11 13.97
C ASN A 100 4.01 9.82 15.06
N GLY A 101 3.34 10.68 15.85
CA GLY A 101 3.97 11.37 16.98
C GLY A 101 4.31 10.49 18.20
N PHE A 102 3.98 9.19 18.18
CA PHE A 102 4.18 8.28 19.32
C PHE A 102 5.37 7.32 19.14
N GLU A 103 5.53 6.75 17.95
CA GLU A 103 6.53 5.72 17.64
C GLU A 103 7.41 6.17 16.49
N HIS A 104 8.72 6.19 16.72
CA HIS A 104 9.75 6.56 15.72
C HIS A 104 10.47 5.32 15.16
N ASP A 105 9.91 4.13 15.38
CA ASP A 105 10.36 2.89 14.79
C ASP A 105 9.40 2.50 13.66
N VAL A 106 9.94 2.03 12.55
CA VAL A 106 9.20 1.50 11.39
C VAL A 106 9.61 0.07 11.05
N SER A 107 10.31 -0.62 11.95
CA SER A 107 10.73 -2.02 11.80
C SER A 107 9.56 -2.99 11.59
N TYR A 108 8.37 -2.62 12.06
CA TYR A 108 7.12 -3.34 11.84
C TYR A 108 6.61 -3.27 10.39
N LEU A 109 7.09 -2.30 9.60
CA LEU A 109 6.68 -2.10 8.22
C LEU A 109 7.55 -2.94 7.28
N LYS A 110 6.92 -3.91 6.62
CA LYS A 110 7.59 -4.89 5.74
C LYS A 110 7.02 -4.79 4.35
N ASN A 111 7.86 -5.04 3.35
CA ASN A 111 7.37 -5.23 1.98
C ASN A 111 7.09 -6.71 1.71
N CYS A 112 6.18 -6.99 0.78
CA CYS A 112 5.87 -8.36 0.37
C CYS A 112 7.09 -9.03 -0.29
N SER A 113 7.25 -10.33 -0.05
CA SER A 113 8.29 -11.15 -0.71
C SER A 113 7.88 -11.60 -2.13
N TYR A 114 6.58 -11.66 -2.40
CA TYR A 114 6.03 -12.08 -3.69
C TYR A 114 5.46 -10.87 -4.43
N LYS A 115 6.14 -10.46 -5.49
CA LYS A 115 5.72 -9.30 -6.32
C LYS A 115 4.52 -9.62 -7.23
N LYS A 116 4.30 -10.89 -7.55
CA LYS A 116 3.19 -11.37 -8.40
C LYS A 116 2.62 -12.65 -7.80
N GLU A 117 1.33 -12.90 -8.05
CA GLU A 117 0.65 -14.15 -7.70
C GLU A 117 0.69 -14.54 -6.21
N ALA A 118 0.84 -13.58 -5.31
CA ALA A 118 0.88 -13.84 -3.87
C ALA A 118 -0.37 -14.60 -3.37
N SER A 119 -1.54 -14.29 -3.95
CA SER A 119 -2.79 -14.98 -3.65
C SER A 119 -2.76 -16.46 -4.06
N ALA A 120 -2.20 -16.77 -5.24
CA ALA A 120 -2.09 -18.15 -5.72
C ALA A 120 -1.12 -18.96 -4.85
N VAL A 121 0.03 -18.37 -4.48
CA VAL A 121 0.99 -18.99 -3.56
C VAL A 121 0.36 -19.23 -2.19
N GLY A 122 -0.38 -18.25 -1.66
CA GLY A 122 -1.10 -18.36 -0.41
C GLY A 122 -2.12 -19.50 -0.40
N ALA A 123 -2.93 -19.58 -1.47
CA ALA A 123 -3.91 -20.65 -1.64
C ALA A 123 -3.24 -22.04 -1.73
N ALA A 124 -2.19 -22.18 -2.54
CA ALA A 124 -1.44 -23.43 -2.64
C ALA A 124 -0.86 -23.84 -1.28
N LYS A 125 -0.20 -22.90 -0.57
CA LYS A 125 0.39 -23.15 0.75
C LYS A 125 -0.65 -23.62 1.76
N TYR A 126 -1.85 -23.02 1.76
CA TYR A 126 -2.94 -23.44 2.64
C TYR A 126 -3.29 -24.93 2.44
N PHE A 127 -3.48 -25.38 1.19
CA PHE A 127 -3.77 -26.78 0.89
C PHE A 127 -2.60 -27.71 1.21
N PHE A 128 -1.36 -27.30 0.92
CA PHE A 128 -0.16 -28.06 1.29
C PHE A 128 -0.04 -28.24 2.80
N THR A 129 -0.18 -27.17 3.59
CA THR A 129 -0.10 -27.23 5.06
C THR A 129 -1.22 -28.10 5.64
N LYS A 130 -2.44 -28.01 5.11
CA LYS A 130 -3.54 -28.86 5.53
C LYS A 130 -3.24 -30.35 5.28
N HIS A 131 -2.75 -30.69 4.09
CA HIS A 131 -2.43 -32.07 3.76
C HIS A 131 -1.26 -32.62 4.58
N MET A 132 -0.22 -31.81 4.84
CA MET A 132 0.92 -32.21 5.67
C MET A 132 0.59 -32.30 7.16
N GLY A 133 -0.39 -31.54 7.65
CA GLY A 133 -0.83 -31.61 9.05
C GLY A 133 -1.81 -32.74 9.35
N GLU A 134 -2.35 -33.40 8.31
CA GLU A 134 -3.19 -34.60 8.41
C GLU A 134 -2.37 -35.91 8.35
N LEU A 135 -1.06 -35.84 8.08
CA LEU A 135 -0.07 -36.93 8.16
C LEU A 135 0.59 -36.98 9.54
#